data_AF-A0A423X8C9-F1
#
_entry.id   AF-A0A423X8C9-F1
#
_cell.length_a   1.000
_cell.length_b   1.000
_cell.length_c   1.000
_cell.angle_alpha   90.00
_cell.angle_beta   90.00
_cell.angle_gamma   90.00
#
_symmetry.space_group_name_H-M   'P 1'
#
loop_
_entity.id
_entity.type
_entity.pdbx_description
1 polymer ?
#
loop_
_entity_poly.entity_id
_entity_poly.type
_entity_poly.pdbx_seq_one_letter_code
_entity_poly.pdbx_strand_id
1 'polypeptide(L)'
;MRPNNSVVLRRLGLQSSASASATTGSFICPSCRIAATTSSRRSQKFFSSASTPSSPPPQSGLVSLSSRRLISVSGPDSPKFLQGVVTQNILAGSGDKPYRDEGFYAAFLNATGRVLHDVFVYPDNRKPEGGGSTSNSSAGPGESFLIEVDAGDAARLERHIKRYKLRAKFNVRLLDPGEVTVWHGWDGEGRAALDSLTSGVEDFHRFAQLRDPRAPGLGYRMLKAGDREPLVDLPRVADEKEEEVYRVRRYLMGVPEGPAELVREQALPLEGNLDLMGGIDFRKGCYVGQELTIRTKHRGVVRKRILPVMIYDEGSEMPQELAYVPGAADAAGAVPADTSIARLGRKGRSAGKYLRGVGNVGLALCRLETMTGLVLPGETAVGSYNPADEFVMEQQPGEDGNGGFSVKIKAFVPEWLRQGLDQQSH
;
A
#
# COMPACT_ATOMS: atom_id res chain seq x y z
N MET A 1 43.73 -50.99 5.90
CA MET A 1 44.51 -51.62 6.98
C MET A 1 43.82 -51.34 8.31
N ARG A 2 43.20 -52.35 8.92
CA ARG A 2 42.99 -52.42 10.39
C ARG A 2 44.36 -52.75 11.03
N PRO A 3 44.64 -52.52 12.34
CA PRO A 3 43.79 -52.91 13.48
C PRO A 3 43.87 -51.89 14.66
N ASN A 4 43.25 -52.03 15.85
CA ASN A 4 43.11 -53.19 16.72
C ASN A 4 42.03 -52.99 17.79
N ASN A 5 41.50 -54.13 18.25
CA ASN A 5 40.46 -54.35 19.24
C ASN A 5 40.90 -54.07 20.69
N SER A 6 39.94 -53.82 21.59
CA SER A 6 39.67 -54.67 22.77
C SER A 6 38.35 -54.25 23.47
N VAL A 7 37.31 -55.10 23.45
CA VAL A 7 36.80 -55.97 24.57
C VAL A 7 36.32 -55.14 25.78
N VAL A 8 35.03 -54.93 26.10
CA VAL A 8 33.82 -55.78 26.32
C VAL A 8 33.73 -56.47 27.70
N LEU A 9 32.57 -56.23 28.37
CA LEU A 9 31.80 -57.03 29.36
C LEU A 9 32.05 -56.86 30.88
N ARG A 10 31.00 -56.38 31.60
CA ARG A 10 30.05 -57.17 32.44
C ARG A 10 29.05 -56.24 33.15
N ARG A 11 27.72 -56.43 32.98
CA ARG A 11 26.76 -57.23 33.81
C ARG A 11 26.65 -56.67 35.25
N LEU A 12 25.51 -56.54 35.92
CA LEU A 12 24.09 -56.95 35.83
C LEU A 12 23.37 -56.23 36.99
N GLY A 13 22.05 -56.07 36.96
CA GLY A 13 21.29 -55.82 38.20
C GLY A 13 19.95 -55.15 38.02
N LEU A 14 18.88 -55.96 38.06
CA LEU A 14 17.48 -55.58 37.93
C LEU A 14 16.90 -54.95 39.22
N GLN A 15 15.94 -54.04 38.99
CA GLN A 15 14.65 -53.85 39.68
C GLN A 15 14.58 -53.75 41.22
N SER A 16 14.04 -52.65 41.72
CA SER A 16 12.81 -52.67 42.55
C SER A 16 12.31 -51.26 42.86
N SER A 17 10.99 -51.13 42.74
CA SER A 17 10.10 -50.00 43.00
C SER A 17 10.04 -49.52 44.44
N ALA A 18 9.89 -48.21 44.65
CA ALA A 18 9.00 -47.63 45.67
C ALA A 18 8.75 -46.13 45.38
N SER A 19 7.49 -45.79 45.21
CA SER A 19 6.94 -44.45 45.03
C SER A 19 6.89 -43.70 46.37
N ALA A 20 7.41 -42.47 46.40
CA ALA A 20 7.11 -41.49 47.44
C ALA A 20 6.76 -40.16 46.77
N SER A 21 5.48 -39.82 46.86
CA SER A 21 4.88 -38.57 46.40
C SER A 21 5.42 -37.39 47.20
N ALA A 22 6.15 -36.49 46.55
CA ALA A 22 6.49 -35.18 47.08
C ALA A 22 5.75 -34.13 46.27
N THR A 23 4.61 -33.68 46.81
CA THR A 23 3.87 -32.50 46.33
C THR A 23 4.72 -31.25 46.54
N THR A 24 5.44 -30.83 45.51
CA THR A 24 6.00 -29.49 45.40
C THR A 24 4.88 -28.51 45.05
N GLY A 25 4.27 -27.93 46.07
CA GLY A 25 3.31 -26.83 45.89
C GLY A 25 4.03 -25.63 45.26
N SER A 26 3.66 -25.28 44.04
CA SER A 26 4.10 -24.03 43.41
C SER A 26 3.42 -22.87 44.13
N PHE A 27 4.20 -22.11 44.89
CA PHE A 27 3.69 -20.91 45.54
C PHE A 27 3.55 -19.80 44.48
N ILE A 28 2.34 -19.61 43.95
CA ILE A 28 2.02 -18.52 43.04
C ILE A 28 1.63 -17.31 43.89
N CYS A 29 2.37 -16.21 43.74
CA CYS A 29 2.08 -14.93 44.38
C CYS A 29 0.61 -14.48 44.17
N PRO A 30 -0.09 -13.97 45.19
CA PRO A 30 -1.47 -13.48 45.07
C PRO A 30 -1.68 -12.47 43.94
N SER A 31 -0.68 -11.61 43.66
CA SER A 31 -0.73 -10.64 42.56
C SER A 31 -0.66 -11.30 41.18
N CYS A 32 0.00 -12.46 41.05
CA CYS A 32 0.03 -13.24 39.80
C CYS A 32 -1.26 -14.06 39.59
N ARG A 33 -1.97 -14.42 40.67
CA ARG A 33 -3.28 -15.09 40.60
C ARG A 33 -4.37 -14.17 40.05
N ILE A 34 -4.34 -12.88 40.38
CA ILE A 34 -5.31 -11.88 39.89
C ILE A 34 -5.06 -11.57 38.40
N ALA A 35 -3.81 -11.57 37.95
CA ALA A 35 -3.46 -11.38 36.54
C ALA A 35 -3.84 -12.59 35.64
N ALA A 36 -3.93 -13.79 36.21
CA ALA A 36 -4.31 -15.00 35.50
C ALA A 36 -5.83 -15.13 35.28
N THR A 37 -6.65 -14.46 36.10
CA THR A 37 -8.13 -14.50 36.00
C THR A 37 -8.72 -13.46 35.05
N THR A 38 -7.93 -12.55 34.49
CA THR A 38 -8.38 -11.54 33.50
C THR A 38 -7.69 -11.64 32.14
N SER A 39 -6.76 -12.59 31.96
CA SER A 39 -6.18 -12.89 30.64
C SER A 39 -6.89 -14.08 30.01
N SER A 40 -8.15 -13.87 29.60
CA SER A 40 -8.60 -14.54 28.38
C SER A 40 -7.72 -14.00 27.27
N ARG A 41 -6.67 -14.75 26.90
CA ARG A 41 -6.06 -14.65 25.58
C ARG A 41 -7.15 -15.03 24.57
N ARG A 42 -8.05 -14.09 24.32
CA ARG A 42 -8.86 -14.08 23.13
C ARG A 42 -7.85 -13.87 22.01
N SER A 43 -7.39 -14.98 21.44
CA SER A 43 -6.96 -15.00 20.06
C SER A 43 -8.14 -14.46 19.27
N GLN A 44 -8.20 -13.13 19.15
CA GLN A 44 -8.99 -12.49 18.13
C GLN A 44 -8.26 -12.84 16.84
N LYS A 45 -8.60 -14.02 16.31
CA LYS A 45 -8.52 -14.25 14.89
C LYS A 45 -9.41 -13.16 14.29
N PHE A 46 -8.82 -12.07 13.84
CA PHE A 46 -9.48 -11.14 12.95
C PHE A 46 -9.67 -11.87 11.62
N PHE A 47 -10.60 -12.82 11.58
CA PHE A 47 -11.34 -13.07 10.36
C PHE A 47 -12.30 -11.91 10.24
N SER A 48 -11.80 -10.77 9.76
CA SER A 48 -12.69 -9.84 9.10
C SER A 48 -13.14 -10.60 7.86
N SER A 49 -14.32 -11.21 7.90
CA SER A 49 -15.01 -11.61 6.69
C SER A 49 -15.39 -10.31 5.99
N ALA A 50 -14.40 -9.69 5.33
CA ALA A 50 -14.62 -8.55 4.47
C ALA A 50 -15.52 -9.09 3.36
N SER A 51 -16.82 -8.86 3.51
CA SER A 51 -17.78 -9.26 2.50
C SER A 51 -17.52 -8.39 1.29
N THR A 52 -17.35 -8.98 0.13
CA THR A 52 -17.01 -8.29 -1.11
C THR A 52 -18.11 -7.29 -1.52
N PRO A 53 -17.81 -6.24 -2.30
CA PRO A 53 -18.83 -5.35 -2.86
C PRO A 53 -19.90 -6.12 -3.65
N SER A 54 -21.18 -5.77 -3.47
CA SER A 54 -22.28 -6.48 -4.17
C SER A 54 -22.47 -6.05 -5.61
N SER A 55 -21.77 -5.02 -6.06
CA SER A 55 -21.80 -4.50 -7.43
C SER A 55 -20.41 -4.02 -7.87
N PRO A 56 -20.13 -3.93 -9.19
CA PRO A 56 -18.92 -3.28 -9.67
C PRO A 56 -18.87 -1.81 -9.25
N PRO A 57 -17.68 -1.19 -9.21
CA PRO A 57 -17.58 0.23 -8.93
C PRO A 57 -18.41 1.06 -9.93
N PRO A 58 -19.23 2.01 -9.45
CA PRO A 58 -20.05 2.85 -10.32
C PRO A 58 -19.18 3.77 -11.18
N GLN A 59 -19.76 4.29 -12.27
CA GLN A 59 -19.07 5.23 -13.16
C GLN A 59 -18.70 6.53 -12.45
N SER A 60 -19.52 7.02 -11.54
CA SER A 60 -19.21 8.14 -10.64
C SER A 60 -19.45 7.75 -9.19
N GLY A 61 -18.70 8.35 -8.28
CA GLY A 61 -18.81 8.05 -6.86
C GLY A 61 -18.01 8.99 -5.98
N LEU A 62 -18.49 9.16 -4.75
CA LEU A 62 -17.82 9.84 -3.65
C LEU A 62 -17.73 8.88 -2.46
N VAL A 63 -16.54 8.77 -1.86
CA VAL A 63 -16.26 7.88 -0.72
C VAL A 63 -15.43 8.61 0.34
N SER A 64 -15.68 8.30 1.62
CA SER A 64 -14.77 8.66 2.71
C SER A 64 -13.69 7.58 2.85
N LEU A 65 -12.44 8.01 3.07
CA LEU A 65 -11.30 7.12 3.20
C LEU A 65 -10.85 7.03 4.65
N SER A 66 -11.58 6.25 5.43
CA SER A 66 -11.31 6.03 6.86
C SER A 66 -9.98 5.31 7.12
N SER A 67 -9.49 4.53 6.15
CA SER A 67 -8.14 3.95 6.16
C SER A 67 -7.01 4.95 5.97
N ARG A 68 -7.29 6.25 5.82
CA ARG A 68 -6.27 7.29 5.64
C ARG A 68 -6.29 8.26 6.83
N ARG A 69 -5.11 8.65 7.27
CA ARG A 69 -4.90 9.57 8.40
C ARG A 69 -3.92 10.65 8.02
N LEU A 70 -4.01 11.78 8.70
CA LEU A 70 -3.23 12.98 8.40
C LEU A 70 -2.26 13.29 9.54
N ILE A 71 -1.02 13.59 9.17
CA ILE A 71 0.01 14.12 10.07
C ILE A 71 0.27 15.56 9.67
N SER A 72 0.08 16.49 10.61
CA SER A 72 0.48 17.88 10.44
C SER A 72 1.97 18.05 10.73
N VAL A 73 2.67 18.73 9.82
CA VAL A 73 4.07 19.14 9.95
C VAL A 73 4.13 20.66 9.69
N SER A 74 4.45 21.45 10.70
CA SER A 74 4.32 22.92 10.64
C SER A 74 5.46 23.66 11.33
N GLY A 75 6.11 24.58 10.62
CA GLY A 75 7.19 25.43 11.12
C GLY A 75 8.29 25.67 10.08
N PRO A 76 9.20 26.62 10.34
CA PRO A 76 10.12 27.16 9.33
C PRO A 76 11.06 26.15 8.67
N ASP A 77 11.42 25.07 9.35
CA ASP A 77 12.27 24.04 8.76
C ASP A 77 11.47 22.91 8.08
N SER A 78 10.13 22.93 8.11
CA SER A 78 9.29 21.88 7.51
C SER A 78 9.54 21.69 6.01
N PRO A 79 9.60 22.77 5.18
CA PRO A 79 9.83 22.59 3.75
C PRO A 79 11.20 21.95 3.49
N LYS A 80 12.26 22.47 4.11
CA LYS A 80 13.61 21.93 3.95
C LYS A 80 13.69 20.46 4.37
N PHE A 81 13.03 20.09 5.47
CA PHE A 81 12.96 18.72 5.93
C PHE A 81 12.26 17.83 4.89
N LEU A 82 11.03 18.18 4.48
CA LEU A 82 10.24 17.40 3.53
C LEU A 82 10.96 17.22 2.19
N GLN A 83 11.57 18.29 1.67
CA GLN A 83 12.34 18.23 0.43
C GLN A 83 13.44 17.16 0.46
N GLY A 84 14.05 16.91 1.63
CA GLY A 84 15.12 15.93 1.79
C GLY A 84 14.66 14.49 2.09
N VAL A 85 13.37 14.25 2.38
CA VAL A 85 12.89 12.92 2.83
C VAL A 85 11.80 12.30 1.97
N VAL A 86 11.15 13.08 1.10
CA VAL A 86 10.14 12.55 0.16
C VAL A 86 10.68 12.50 -1.28
N THR A 87 10.14 11.60 -2.09
CA THR A 87 10.59 11.36 -3.49
C THR A 87 10.13 12.42 -4.50
N GLN A 88 9.13 13.22 -4.16
CA GLN A 88 8.57 14.28 -5.02
C GLN A 88 9.08 15.67 -4.59
N ASN A 89 9.07 16.63 -5.50
CA ASN A 89 9.55 17.98 -5.26
C ASN A 89 8.47 18.84 -4.60
N ILE A 90 8.85 19.54 -3.53
CA ILE A 90 7.95 20.47 -2.82
C ILE A 90 8.07 21.90 -3.35
N LEU A 91 9.13 22.20 -4.11
CA LEU A 91 9.37 23.52 -4.66
C LEU A 91 8.40 23.77 -5.83
N ALA A 92 7.99 25.02 -5.99
CA ALA A 92 7.19 25.41 -7.15
C ALA A 92 8.01 25.26 -8.45
N GLY A 93 7.38 24.81 -9.52
CA GLY A 93 8.03 24.64 -10.83
C GLY A 93 8.28 25.95 -11.58
N SER A 94 7.47 26.99 -11.31
CA SER A 94 7.58 28.34 -11.84
C SER A 94 6.68 29.30 -11.04
N GLY A 95 7.13 30.52 -10.78
CA GLY A 95 6.34 31.58 -10.11
C GLY A 95 7.02 32.21 -8.88
N ASP A 96 6.35 33.20 -8.29
CA ASP A 96 6.84 33.96 -7.13
C ASP A 96 6.78 33.19 -5.80
N LYS A 97 6.07 32.06 -5.77
CA LYS A 97 5.91 31.22 -4.56
C LYS A 97 7.10 30.27 -4.40
N PRO A 98 7.67 30.12 -3.19
CA PRO A 98 8.79 29.20 -2.96
C PRO A 98 8.37 27.71 -2.99
N TYR A 99 7.10 27.41 -2.71
CA TYR A 99 6.57 26.05 -2.57
C TYR A 99 5.30 25.84 -3.37
N ARG A 100 4.98 24.57 -3.64
CA ARG A 100 3.72 24.17 -4.31
C ARG A 100 2.51 24.60 -3.48
N ASP A 101 1.47 25.03 -4.18
CA ASP A 101 0.14 25.33 -3.63
C ASP A 101 -0.85 24.17 -3.79
N GLU A 102 -0.53 23.21 -4.66
CA GLU A 102 -1.29 21.98 -4.83
C GLU A 102 -0.67 20.79 -4.08
N GLY A 103 -1.52 19.82 -3.73
CA GLY A 103 -1.06 18.56 -3.19
C GLY A 103 -0.26 17.73 -4.22
N PHE A 104 0.43 16.70 -3.76
CA PHE A 104 1.13 15.78 -4.65
C PHE A 104 1.29 14.39 -4.01
N TYR A 105 1.44 13.37 -4.87
CA TYR A 105 1.78 12.01 -4.46
C TYR A 105 3.30 11.86 -4.31
N ALA A 106 3.74 11.12 -3.29
CA ALA A 106 5.14 10.87 -3.00
C ALA A 106 5.32 9.58 -2.19
N ALA A 107 6.57 9.25 -1.85
CA ALA A 107 6.88 8.24 -0.86
C ALA A 107 8.03 8.66 0.05
N PHE A 108 8.02 8.12 1.27
CA PHE A 108 9.18 8.04 2.14
C PHE A 108 9.95 6.76 1.82
N LEU A 109 11.26 6.85 1.63
CA LEU A 109 12.12 5.69 1.42
C LEU A 109 13.04 5.46 2.62
N ASN A 110 13.52 4.23 2.77
CA ASN A 110 14.64 3.96 3.65
C ASN A 110 15.97 4.32 2.95
N ALA A 111 17.07 4.31 3.71
CA ALA A 111 18.40 4.65 3.19
C ALA A 111 18.86 3.77 2.01
N THR A 112 18.29 2.57 1.90
CA THR A 112 18.58 1.62 0.80
C THR A 112 17.65 1.76 -0.41
N GLY A 113 16.73 2.75 -0.41
CA GLY A 113 15.83 3.05 -1.53
C GLY A 113 14.58 2.19 -1.63
N ARG A 114 14.13 1.57 -0.53
CA ARG A 114 12.86 0.80 -0.47
C ARG A 114 11.77 1.64 0.17
N VAL A 115 10.54 1.47 -0.29
CA VAL A 115 9.37 2.22 0.17
C VAL A 115 9.12 1.94 1.65
N LEU A 116 9.01 3.01 2.45
CA LEU A 116 8.51 2.95 3.81
C LEU A 116 7.01 3.20 3.84
N HIS A 117 6.58 4.29 3.20
CA HIS A 117 5.19 4.74 3.14
C HIS A 117 4.97 5.48 1.82
N ASP A 118 3.92 5.11 1.09
CA ASP A 118 3.30 5.99 0.09
C ASP A 118 2.45 7.05 0.80
N VAL A 119 2.52 8.29 0.30
CA VAL A 119 1.86 9.42 0.94
C VAL A 119 1.31 10.38 -0.10
N PHE A 120 0.28 11.12 0.30
CA PHE A 120 -0.04 12.40 -0.33
C PHE A 120 0.37 13.53 0.61
N VAL A 121 0.90 14.61 0.05
CA VAL A 121 1.31 15.78 0.82
C VAL A 121 0.53 16.98 0.31
N TYR A 122 -0.04 17.75 1.23
CA TYR A 122 -0.86 18.92 0.94
C TYR A 122 -0.31 20.13 1.69
N PRO A 123 -0.23 21.31 1.08
CA PRO A 123 -0.07 22.55 1.83
C PRO A 123 -1.23 22.73 2.83
N ASP A 124 -0.91 23.03 4.09
CA ASP A 124 -1.92 23.29 5.13
C ASP A 124 -2.20 24.79 5.20
N ASN A 125 -3.23 25.21 4.45
CA ASN A 125 -3.67 26.61 4.38
C ASN A 125 -4.83 26.91 5.34
N ARG A 126 -5.16 26.01 6.27
CA ARG A 126 -6.22 26.25 7.25
C ARG A 126 -5.86 27.48 8.08
N LYS A 127 -6.80 28.41 8.23
CA LYS A 127 -6.69 29.48 9.24
C LYS A 127 -6.81 28.81 10.61
N PRO A 128 -5.95 29.12 11.60
CA PRO A 128 -6.16 28.62 12.95
C PRO A 128 -7.55 29.04 13.42
N GLU A 129 -8.37 28.06 13.84
CA GLU A 129 -9.70 28.35 14.36
C GLU A 129 -9.58 29.15 15.65
N GLY A 130 -10.27 30.30 15.68
CA GLY A 130 -10.18 31.28 16.76
C GLY A 130 -9.05 32.28 16.52
N GLY A 131 -9.39 33.54 16.26
CA GLY A 131 -8.47 34.69 16.22
C GLY A 131 -7.81 35.02 17.57
N GLY A 132 -7.55 34.01 18.40
CA GLY A 132 -6.74 34.08 19.60
C GLY A 132 -5.32 33.68 19.26
N SER A 133 -4.38 34.55 19.58
CA SER A 133 -2.94 34.28 19.65
C SER A 133 -2.67 33.19 20.70
N THR A 134 -2.97 31.93 20.38
CA THR A 134 -2.62 30.75 21.17
C THR A 134 -2.13 29.59 20.31
N SER A 135 -1.99 29.75 18.99
CA SER A 135 -1.10 28.86 18.25
C SER A 135 0.34 29.31 18.48
N ASN A 136 1.11 28.50 19.21
CA ASN A 136 2.58 28.57 19.19
C ASN A 136 3.15 28.16 17.79
N SER A 137 2.41 28.42 16.70
CA SER A 137 2.86 28.16 15.34
C SER A 137 3.69 29.35 14.89
N SER A 138 5.01 29.26 15.09
CA SER A 138 6.00 30.16 14.49
C SER A 138 6.13 29.99 12.97
N ALA A 139 5.12 29.41 12.31
CA ALA A 139 5.15 29.03 10.91
C ALA A 139 4.67 30.20 10.05
N GLY A 140 5.51 30.63 9.12
CA GLY A 140 5.16 31.58 8.07
C GLY A 140 4.30 30.94 6.96
N PRO A 141 3.84 31.76 6.00
CA PRO A 141 3.11 31.28 4.83
C PRO A 141 3.90 30.19 4.07
N GLY A 142 3.25 29.07 3.76
CA GLY A 142 3.88 27.96 3.02
C GLY A 142 4.78 27.03 3.84
N GLU A 143 4.80 27.17 5.17
CA GLU A 143 5.65 26.35 6.06
C GLU A 143 4.88 25.23 6.78
N SER A 144 3.62 25.00 6.41
CA SER A 144 2.75 23.99 7.01
C SER A 144 2.21 23.01 5.98
N PHE A 145 2.24 21.73 6.31
CA PHE A 145 1.83 20.64 5.43
C PHE A 145 1.03 19.59 6.18
N LEU A 146 0.11 18.94 5.48
CA LEU A 146 -0.56 17.71 5.89
C LEU A 146 -0.02 16.54 5.07
N ILE A 147 0.33 15.46 5.75
CA ILE A 147 0.79 14.21 5.13
C ILE A 147 -0.30 13.16 5.34
N GLU A 148 -0.95 12.76 4.26
CA GLU A 148 -1.88 11.64 4.21
C GLU A 148 -1.11 10.34 4.09
N VAL A 149 -1.41 9.39 4.96
CA VAL A 149 -0.79 8.06 5.02
C VAL A 149 -1.83 7.02 5.46
N ASP A 150 -1.55 5.75 5.18
CA ASP A 150 -2.30 4.63 5.73
C ASP A 150 -2.47 4.73 7.25
N ALA A 151 -3.69 4.51 7.73
CA ALA A 151 -4.08 4.66 9.13
C ALA A 151 -3.33 3.70 10.06
N GLY A 152 -3.05 2.47 9.59
CA GLY A 152 -2.30 1.47 10.34
C GLY A 152 -0.83 1.84 10.54
N ASP A 153 -0.29 2.69 9.68
CA ASP A 153 1.11 3.14 9.73
C ASP A 153 1.30 4.61 10.14
N ALA A 154 0.23 5.37 10.34
CA ALA A 154 0.30 6.80 10.68
C ALA A 154 1.14 7.09 11.93
N ALA A 155 0.92 6.36 13.03
CA ALA A 155 1.71 6.51 14.26
C ALA A 155 3.18 6.07 14.09
N ARG A 156 3.47 5.20 13.11
CA ARG A 156 4.85 4.81 12.77
C ARG A 156 5.54 5.92 12.00
N LEU A 157 4.89 6.49 10.99
CA LEU A 157 5.42 7.60 10.21
C LEU A 157 5.61 8.85 11.08
N GLU A 158 4.67 9.15 11.98
CA GLU A 158 4.79 10.28 12.91
C GLU A 158 6.06 10.15 13.78
N ARG A 159 6.29 8.97 14.37
CA ARG A 159 7.50 8.68 15.15
C ARG A 159 8.77 8.72 14.29
N HIS A 160 8.69 8.27 13.04
CA HIS A 160 9.79 8.36 12.09
C HIS A 160 10.18 9.83 11.85
N ILE A 161 9.21 10.68 11.49
CA ILE A 161 9.45 12.13 11.29
C ILE A 161 10.02 12.76 12.57
N LYS A 162 9.43 12.49 13.75
CA LYS A 162 9.93 13.01 15.04
C LYS A 162 11.38 12.60 15.32
N ARG A 163 11.77 11.37 14.98
CA ARG A 163 13.14 10.87 15.14
C ARG A 163 14.13 11.64 14.25
N TYR A 164 13.76 11.93 13.01
CA TYR A 164 14.64 12.57 12.02
C TYR A 164 14.54 14.10 11.99
N LYS A 165 13.57 14.69 12.70
CA LYS A 165 13.45 16.15 12.90
C LYS A 165 14.72 16.75 13.52
N LEU A 166 15.40 16.05 14.43
CA LEU A 166 16.60 16.55 15.13
C LEU A 166 16.36 17.98 15.68
N ARG A 167 17.24 18.93 15.33
CA ARG A 167 17.17 20.35 15.73
C ARG A 167 16.27 21.20 14.82
N ALA A 168 15.65 20.62 13.80
CA ALA A 168 14.78 21.34 12.89
C ALA A 168 13.57 21.94 13.63
N LYS A 169 13.27 23.20 13.34
CA LYS A 169 12.22 24.01 13.95
C LYS A 169 10.89 23.77 13.24
N PHE A 170 10.21 22.68 13.59
CA PHE A 170 8.82 22.43 13.19
C PHE A 170 8.10 21.50 14.15
N ASN A 171 6.79 21.58 14.27
CA ASN A 171 5.96 20.68 15.06
C ASN A 171 5.44 19.53 14.21
N VAL A 172 5.21 18.38 14.84
CA VAL A 172 4.66 17.18 14.20
C VAL A 172 3.52 16.65 15.06
N ARG A 173 2.33 16.52 14.48
CA ARG A 173 1.13 16.06 15.17
C ARG A 173 0.32 15.13 14.28
N LEU A 174 0.10 13.90 14.72
CA LEU A 174 -0.97 13.06 14.17
C LEU A 174 -2.33 13.69 14.54
N LEU A 175 -3.14 14.02 13.53
CA LEU A 175 -4.46 14.62 13.74
C LEU A 175 -5.44 13.59 14.28
N ASP A 176 -6.35 14.00 15.15
CA ASP A 176 -7.39 13.09 15.67
C ASP A 176 -8.38 12.69 14.55
N PRO A 177 -8.98 11.48 14.62
CA PRO A 177 -10.03 11.09 13.68
C PRO A 177 -11.16 12.13 13.66
N GLY A 178 -11.59 12.53 12.46
CA GLY A 178 -12.65 13.52 12.28
C GLY A 178 -12.21 14.99 12.37
N GLU A 179 -10.99 15.32 12.81
CA GLU A 179 -10.49 16.71 12.75
C GLU A 179 -10.35 17.16 11.28
N VAL A 180 -9.76 16.30 10.46
CA VAL A 180 -9.75 16.41 9.01
C VAL A 180 -10.03 15.04 8.43
N THR A 181 -10.99 14.97 7.51
CA THR A 181 -11.36 13.76 6.78
C THR A 181 -10.82 13.78 5.36
N VAL A 182 -10.52 12.57 4.86
CA VAL A 182 -9.97 12.34 3.52
C VAL A 182 -11.08 11.74 2.68
N TRP A 183 -11.34 12.33 1.53
CA TRP A 183 -12.37 11.88 0.59
C TRP A 183 -11.77 11.63 -0.78
N HIS A 184 -12.36 10.69 -1.51
CA HIS A 184 -12.02 10.42 -2.90
C HIS A 184 -13.29 10.46 -3.77
N GLY A 185 -13.22 11.19 -4.87
CA GLY A 185 -14.33 11.35 -5.82
C GLY A 185 -13.90 11.07 -7.25
N TRP A 186 -14.76 10.48 -8.06
CA TRP A 186 -14.52 10.25 -9.48
C TRP A 186 -15.77 10.43 -10.32
N ASP A 187 -15.58 10.83 -11.58
CA ASP A 187 -16.60 10.82 -12.63
C ASP A 187 -16.15 9.92 -13.79
N GLY A 188 -17.11 9.24 -14.42
CA GLY A 188 -16.85 8.32 -15.55
C GLY A 188 -16.89 9.02 -16.90
N GLU A 189 -17.35 10.27 -16.92
CA GLU A 189 -17.56 11.09 -18.11
C GLU A 189 -16.30 11.89 -18.49
N GLY A 190 -15.25 11.86 -17.67
CA GLY A 190 -14.06 12.66 -17.88
C GLY A 190 -14.37 14.16 -17.87
N ARG A 191 -15.38 14.61 -17.10
CA ARG A 191 -15.77 16.03 -16.92
C ARG A 191 -14.76 16.79 -16.06
N ALA A 192 -13.51 16.36 -16.17
CA ALA A 192 -12.47 16.28 -15.16
C ALA A 192 -11.73 17.61 -14.91
N ALA A 193 -12.47 18.68 -14.68
CA ALA A 193 -12.01 19.73 -13.79
C ALA A 193 -12.84 19.65 -12.51
N LEU A 194 -12.19 19.43 -11.36
CA LEU A 194 -12.84 19.51 -10.05
C LEU A 194 -13.53 20.87 -9.86
N ASP A 195 -13.01 21.91 -10.50
CA ASP A 195 -13.64 23.24 -10.57
C ASP A 195 -15.04 23.18 -11.20
N SER A 196 -15.28 22.31 -12.18
CA SER A 196 -16.62 22.07 -12.75
C SER A 196 -17.53 21.34 -11.77
N LEU A 197 -17.01 20.35 -11.02
CA LEU A 197 -17.76 19.61 -9.99
C LEU A 197 -18.09 20.45 -8.75
N THR A 198 -17.47 21.62 -8.63
CA THR A 198 -17.57 22.53 -7.49
C THR A 198 -18.07 23.93 -7.90
N SER A 199 -18.37 24.11 -9.18
CA SER A 199 -18.86 25.36 -9.76
C SER A 199 -20.16 25.79 -9.06
N GLY A 200 -20.13 26.97 -8.44
CA GLY A 200 -21.30 27.55 -7.77
C GLY A 200 -21.51 27.11 -6.31
N VAL A 201 -20.63 26.29 -5.73
CA VAL A 201 -20.73 25.84 -4.34
C VAL A 201 -19.43 26.12 -3.59
N GLU A 202 -19.43 27.17 -2.76
CA GLU A 202 -18.32 27.44 -1.85
C GLU A 202 -18.35 26.46 -0.67
N ASP A 203 -17.43 25.49 -0.68
CA ASP A 203 -17.19 24.61 0.46
C ASP A 203 -16.09 25.20 1.36
N PHE A 204 -16.48 26.05 2.31
CA PHE A 204 -15.55 26.68 3.27
C PHE A 204 -14.77 25.69 4.15
N HIS A 205 -15.19 24.43 4.22
CA HIS A 205 -14.51 23.39 4.99
C HIS A 205 -13.57 22.53 4.13
N ARG A 206 -13.67 22.57 2.79
CA ARG A 206 -12.69 21.97 1.89
C ARG A 206 -11.55 22.94 1.68
N PHE A 207 -10.34 22.56 2.09
CA PHE A 207 -9.18 23.46 2.08
C PHE A 207 -7.98 22.93 1.28
N ALA A 208 -8.02 21.66 0.86
CA ALA A 208 -7.04 21.11 -0.06
C ALA A 208 -7.70 20.12 -1.02
N GLN A 209 -7.24 20.13 -2.26
CA GLN A 209 -7.67 19.23 -3.31
C GLN A 209 -6.50 18.83 -4.20
N LEU A 210 -6.59 17.64 -4.77
CA LEU A 210 -5.58 17.09 -5.67
C LEU A 210 -6.26 16.21 -6.71
N ARG A 211 -6.04 16.50 -7.99
CA ARG A 211 -6.30 15.50 -9.03
C ARG A 211 -5.37 14.32 -8.79
N ASP A 212 -5.93 13.13 -8.60
CA ASP A 212 -5.14 11.95 -8.28
C ASP A 212 -4.19 11.65 -9.45
N PRO A 213 -2.86 11.78 -9.27
CA PRO A 213 -1.90 11.67 -10.36
C PRO A 213 -1.59 10.21 -10.71
N ARG A 214 -2.08 9.24 -9.93
CA ARG A 214 -1.61 7.86 -10.02
C ARG A 214 -2.13 7.12 -11.25
N ALA A 215 -3.30 7.49 -11.75
CA ALA A 215 -3.76 7.02 -13.05
C ALA A 215 -4.72 8.03 -13.70
N PRO A 216 -4.69 8.18 -15.03
CA PRO A 216 -5.68 8.97 -15.76
C PRO A 216 -7.10 8.51 -15.45
N GLY A 217 -7.98 9.45 -15.06
CA GLY A 217 -9.38 9.14 -14.72
C GLY A 217 -9.57 8.48 -13.35
N LEU A 218 -8.54 8.42 -12.48
CA LEU A 218 -8.71 7.88 -11.13
C LEU A 218 -9.57 8.78 -10.23
N GLY A 219 -9.63 10.08 -10.51
CA GLY A 219 -10.47 11.05 -9.81
C GLY A 219 -9.67 12.06 -9.00
N TYR A 220 -10.18 12.43 -7.84
CA TYR A 220 -9.68 13.52 -7.00
C TYR A 220 -9.65 13.12 -5.53
N ARG A 221 -8.60 13.59 -4.84
CA ARG A 221 -8.49 13.58 -3.39
C ARG A 221 -8.92 14.94 -2.83
N MET A 222 -9.68 14.92 -1.74
CA MET A 222 -10.18 16.11 -1.07
C MET A 222 -9.96 16.00 0.44
N LEU A 223 -9.45 17.09 1.05
CA LEU A 223 -9.36 17.21 2.49
C LEU A 223 -10.43 18.17 3.01
N LYS A 224 -11.12 17.76 4.06
CA LYS A 224 -12.19 18.54 4.68
C LYS A 224 -12.03 18.62 6.18
N ALA A 225 -12.20 19.82 6.73
CA ALA A 225 -12.26 20.02 8.18
C ALA A 225 -13.56 19.42 8.73
N GLY A 226 -13.44 18.66 9.81
CA GLY A 226 -14.58 17.93 10.38
C GLY A 226 -14.94 16.65 9.62
N ASP A 227 -16.04 16.04 10.06
CA ASP A 227 -16.58 14.78 9.52
C ASP A 227 -17.79 14.99 8.58
N ARG A 228 -17.85 16.17 7.95
CA ARG A 228 -18.93 16.51 7.02
C ARG A 228 -18.57 16.06 5.61
N GLU A 229 -19.59 15.57 4.89
CA GLU A 229 -19.47 15.26 3.47
C GLU A 229 -19.06 16.51 2.66
N PRO A 230 -18.15 16.38 1.67
CA PRO A 230 -17.80 17.45 0.75
C PRO A 230 -19.01 17.91 -0.06
N LEU A 231 -19.14 19.22 -0.26
CA LEU A 231 -20.14 19.75 -1.18
C LEU A 231 -19.62 19.63 -2.62
N VAL A 232 -19.99 18.54 -3.29
CA VAL A 232 -19.61 18.21 -4.67
C VAL A 232 -20.79 17.55 -5.41
N ASP A 233 -20.91 17.79 -6.71
CA ASP A 233 -21.92 17.14 -7.55
C ASP A 233 -21.46 15.71 -7.93
N LEU A 234 -21.35 14.85 -6.93
CA LEU A 234 -21.03 13.42 -7.09
C LEU A 234 -21.94 12.59 -6.17
N PRO A 235 -22.51 11.47 -6.67
CA PRO A 235 -23.29 10.60 -5.81
C PRO A 235 -22.38 9.91 -4.80
N ARG A 236 -22.77 9.92 -3.52
CA ARG A 236 -22.14 9.05 -2.54
C ARG A 236 -22.36 7.59 -2.91
N VAL A 237 -21.31 6.78 -2.77
CA VAL A 237 -21.44 5.34 -2.98
C VAL A 237 -22.38 4.77 -1.92
N ALA A 238 -23.53 4.27 -2.36
CA ALA A 238 -24.62 3.81 -1.47
C ALA A 238 -24.36 2.45 -0.79
N ASP A 239 -23.15 1.89 -0.93
CA ASP A 239 -22.75 0.63 -0.31
C ASP A 239 -22.24 0.90 1.12
N GLU A 240 -22.64 0.09 2.11
CA GLU A 240 -22.06 0.10 3.46
C GLU A 240 -20.52 -0.11 3.44
N LYS A 241 -19.98 -0.46 2.27
CA LYS A 241 -18.57 -0.74 1.99
C LYS A 241 -17.98 0.21 0.95
N GLU A 242 -18.31 1.50 1.01
CA GLU A 242 -17.79 2.54 0.10
C GLU A 242 -16.26 2.44 -0.13
N GLU A 243 -15.48 2.11 0.90
CA GLU A 243 -14.02 1.97 0.80
C GLU A 243 -13.57 0.70 0.06
N GLU A 244 -14.33 -0.39 0.13
CA GLU A 244 -14.09 -1.61 -0.64
C GLU A 244 -14.36 -1.36 -2.13
N VAL A 245 -15.42 -0.61 -2.45
CA VAL A 245 -15.72 -0.18 -3.82
C VAL A 245 -14.56 0.64 -4.38
N TYR A 246 -14.02 1.57 -3.60
CA TYR A 246 -12.82 2.31 -3.95
C TYR A 246 -11.61 1.40 -4.19
N ARG A 247 -11.38 0.41 -3.32
CA ARG A 247 -10.27 -0.53 -3.46
C ARG A 247 -10.38 -1.39 -4.72
N VAL A 248 -11.56 -1.94 -5.01
CA VAL A 248 -11.82 -2.67 -6.27
C VAL A 248 -11.56 -1.76 -7.47
N ARG A 249 -12.01 -0.50 -7.43
CA ARG A 249 -11.74 0.47 -8.50
C ARG A 249 -10.25 0.70 -8.71
N ARG A 250 -9.46 0.83 -7.64
CA ARG A 250 -7.99 0.93 -7.72
C ARG A 250 -7.36 -0.32 -8.33
N TYR A 251 -7.83 -1.51 -7.96
CA TYR A 251 -7.36 -2.78 -8.53
C TYR A 251 -7.66 -2.87 -10.01
N LEU A 252 -8.85 -2.49 -10.47
CA LEU A 252 -9.17 -2.45 -11.90
C LEU A 252 -8.28 -1.47 -12.68
N MET A 253 -7.77 -0.43 -12.02
CA MET A 253 -6.83 0.53 -12.62
C MET A 253 -5.35 0.19 -12.44
N GLY A 254 -5.01 -0.86 -11.68
CA GLY A 254 -3.63 -1.23 -11.39
C GLY A 254 -2.89 -0.28 -10.45
N VAL A 255 -3.61 0.37 -9.53
CA VAL A 255 -3.05 1.41 -8.65
C VAL A 255 -2.86 0.87 -7.23
N PRO A 256 -1.60 0.68 -6.77
CA PRO A 256 -1.34 0.26 -5.40
C PRO A 256 -1.46 1.43 -4.41
N GLU A 257 -1.87 1.13 -3.17
CA GLU A 257 -1.98 2.08 -2.06
C GLU A 257 -1.76 1.35 -0.72
N GLY A 258 -0.94 1.93 0.15
CA GLY A 258 -0.70 1.43 1.49
C GLY A 258 0.22 0.21 1.59
N PRO A 259 0.53 -0.23 2.83
CA PRO A 259 1.58 -1.22 3.12
C PRO A 259 1.22 -2.65 2.72
N ALA A 260 -0.05 -2.96 2.47
CA ALA A 260 -0.48 -4.27 1.97
C ALA A 260 -0.12 -4.49 0.50
N GLU A 261 0.05 -3.40 -0.25
CA GLU A 261 0.27 -3.42 -1.71
C GLU A 261 1.67 -2.89 -2.06
N LEU A 262 2.18 -1.93 -1.28
CA LEU A 262 3.56 -1.46 -1.30
C LEU A 262 4.28 -1.93 -0.05
N VAL A 263 4.65 -3.22 -0.03
CA VAL A 263 5.21 -3.89 1.14
C VAL A 263 6.40 -3.12 1.72
N ARG A 264 6.22 -2.64 2.95
CA ARG A 264 7.18 -1.77 3.65
C ARG A 264 8.57 -2.42 3.73
N GLU A 265 9.60 -1.61 3.45
CA GLU A 265 11.03 -1.99 3.42
C GLU A 265 11.40 -3.05 2.37
N GLN A 266 10.44 -3.55 1.58
CA GLN A 266 10.67 -4.53 0.52
C GLN A 266 10.39 -3.97 -0.87
N ALA A 267 9.28 -3.23 -1.02
CA ALA A 267 8.86 -2.65 -2.30
C ALA A 267 9.89 -1.64 -2.81
N LEU A 268 10.20 -1.74 -4.10
CA LEU A 268 11.02 -0.78 -4.82
C LEU A 268 10.10 0.25 -5.50
N PRO A 269 10.42 1.56 -5.44
CA PRO A 269 9.56 2.61 -5.99
C PRO A 269 9.17 2.40 -7.47
N LEU A 270 10.16 2.03 -8.29
CA LEU A 270 9.97 1.77 -9.71
C LEU A 270 9.18 0.48 -9.98
N GLU A 271 9.34 -0.55 -9.16
CA GLU A 271 8.50 -1.76 -9.27
C GLU A 271 7.06 -1.48 -8.83
N GLY A 272 6.85 -0.52 -7.91
CA GLY A 272 5.54 -0.04 -7.50
C GLY A 272 4.91 1.01 -8.42
N ASN A 273 5.52 1.30 -9.58
CA ASN A 273 5.08 2.32 -10.55
C ASN A 273 5.10 3.77 -10.07
N LEU A 274 5.80 4.11 -8.98
CA LEU A 274 5.81 5.48 -8.46
C LEU A 274 6.39 6.50 -9.47
N ASP A 275 7.23 6.06 -10.39
CA ASP A 275 7.74 6.88 -11.50
C ASP A 275 6.67 7.24 -12.53
N LEU A 276 5.72 6.33 -12.78
CA LEU A 276 4.63 6.52 -13.74
C LEU A 276 3.41 7.20 -13.10
N MET A 277 3.26 7.06 -11.77
CA MET A 277 2.17 7.62 -10.98
C MET A 277 2.45 9.06 -10.48
N GLY A 278 3.48 9.74 -11.01
CA GLY A 278 3.87 11.08 -10.59
C GLY A 278 4.43 11.17 -9.16
N GLY A 279 4.84 10.06 -8.57
CA GLY A 279 5.35 9.97 -7.20
C GLY A 279 6.83 10.29 -7.02
N ILE A 280 7.59 10.48 -8.12
CA ILE A 280 9.03 10.75 -8.09
C ILE A 280 9.34 11.92 -9.02
N ASP A 281 10.09 12.91 -8.52
CA ASP A 281 10.76 13.88 -9.39
C ASP A 281 12.22 13.45 -9.57
N PHE A 282 12.64 13.19 -10.79
CA PHE A 282 14.04 12.85 -11.09
C PHE A 282 14.94 14.08 -11.22
N ARG A 283 14.36 15.29 -11.24
CA ARG A 283 15.08 16.56 -11.39
C ARG A 283 15.24 17.32 -10.07
N LYS A 284 14.65 16.84 -8.97
CA LYS A 284 14.79 17.48 -7.65
C LYS A 284 16.17 17.21 -7.04
N GLY A 285 16.49 17.98 -5.99
CA GLY A 285 17.69 17.79 -5.19
C GLY A 285 17.68 16.51 -4.34
N CYS A 286 18.76 16.31 -3.59
CA CYS A 286 19.00 15.07 -2.85
C CYS A 286 17.88 14.70 -1.86
N TYR A 287 17.42 13.45 -1.89
CA TYR A 287 16.51 12.88 -0.89
C TYR A 287 16.97 11.49 -0.40
N VAL A 288 16.47 11.08 0.78
CA VAL A 288 16.80 9.78 1.39
C VAL A 288 16.42 8.64 0.46
N GLY A 289 17.37 7.74 0.20
CA GLY A 289 17.15 6.52 -0.60
C GLY A 289 17.18 6.73 -2.12
N GLN A 290 17.56 7.92 -2.61
CA GLN A 290 17.53 8.22 -4.04
C GLN A 290 18.50 7.39 -4.90
N GLU A 291 19.64 6.97 -4.34
CA GLU A 291 20.76 6.38 -5.10
C GLU A 291 20.31 5.16 -5.93
N LEU A 292 19.58 4.24 -5.29
CA LEU A 292 19.07 3.05 -5.97
C LEU A 292 18.04 3.40 -7.04
N THR A 293 17.15 4.36 -6.75
CA THR A 293 16.07 4.79 -7.64
C THR A 293 16.64 5.46 -8.90
N ILE A 294 17.56 6.41 -8.74
CA ILE A 294 18.20 7.15 -9.83
C ILE A 294 19.07 6.20 -10.67
N ARG A 295 19.86 5.32 -10.03
CA ARG A 295 20.67 4.33 -10.73
C ARG A 295 19.82 3.41 -11.60
N THR A 296 18.69 2.94 -11.06
CA THR A 296 17.77 2.08 -11.81
C THR A 296 17.11 2.83 -12.96
N LYS A 297 16.76 4.12 -12.78
CA LYS A 297 16.17 4.95 -13.85
C LYS A 297 17.12 5.16 -15.04
N HIS A 298 18.40 5.42 -14.80
CA HIS A 298 19.35 5.77 -15.88
C HIS A 298 20.12 4.60 -16.47
N ARG A 299 20.34 3.53 -15.70
CA ARG A 299 21.21 2.41 -16.11
C ARG A 299 20.53 1.04 -15.99
N GLY A 300 19.36 0.98 -15.38
CA GLY A 300 18.65 -0.27 -15.11
C GLY A 300 17.46 -0.46 -16.03
N VAL A 301 16.99 -1.70 -16.10
CA VAL A 301 15.71 -2.08 -16.70
C VAL A 301 14.79 -2.56 -15.58
N VAL A 302 13.61 -1.96 -15.48
CA VAL A 302 12.59 -2.35 -14.48
C VAL A 302 11.84 -3.58 -15.02
N ARG A 303 12.32 -4.77 -14.67
CA ARG A 303 11.76 -6.05 -15.17
C ARG A 303 10.50 -6.52 -14.43
N LYS A 304 10.22 -5.94 -13.26
CA LYS A 304 9.06 -6.28 -12.44
C LYS A 304 8.26 -5.03 -12.16
N ARG A 305 6.94 -5.10 -12.32
CA ARG A 305 6.03 -4.03 -11.91
C ARG A 305 4.79 -4.62 -11.26
N ILE A 306 4.18 -3.85 -10.36
CA ILE A 306 2.85 -4.15 -9.84
C ILE A 306 1.87 -4.00 -10.99
N LEU A 307 1.10 -5.05 -11.25
CA LEU A 307 0.06 -5.09 -12.27
C LEU A 307 -1.26 -5.53 -11.63
N PRO A 308 -2.39 -5.08 -12.20
CA PRO A 308 -3.68 -5.64 -11.87
C PRO A 308 -3.79 -7.08 -12.35
N VAL A 309 -4.45 -7.89 -11.55
CA VAL A 309 -4.65 -9.32 -11.81
C VAL A 309 -6.10 -9.73 -11.61
N MET A 310 -6.51 -10.75 -12.34
CA MET A 310 -7.79 -11.44 -12.14
C MET A 310 -7.52 -12.90 -11.78
N ILE A 311 -8.22 -13.39 -10.77
CA ILE A 311 -8.23 -14.79 -10.35
C ILE A 311 -9.43 -15.48 -11.00
N TYR A 312 -9.22 -16.71 -11.45
CA TYR A 312 -10.24 -17.52 -12.09
C TYR A 312 -10.05 -19.01 -11.74
N ASP A 313 -11.15 -19.76 -11.83
CA ASP A 313 -11.18 -21.16 -11.42
C ASP A 313 -10.43 -22.08 -12.39
N GLU A 314 -9.95 -23.20 -11.86
CA GLU A 314 -9.46 -24.29 -12.70
C GLU A 314 -10.60 -24.86 -13.54
N GLY A 315 -10.40 -24.91 -14.86
CA GLY A 315 -11.42 -25.37 -15.82
C GLY A 315 -12.24 -24.24 -16.45
N SER A 316 -12.18 -23.02 -15.93
CA SER A 316 -12.72 -21.84 -16.60
C SER A 316 -11.80 -21.37 -17.71
N GLU A 317 -12.38 -20.75 -18.75
CA GLU A 317 -11.60 -20.10 -19.80
C GLU A 317 -10.78 -18.94 -19.22
N MET A 318 -9.56 -18.78 -19.74
CA MET A 318 -8.70 -17.68 -19.33
C MET A 318 -9.36 -16.33 -19.67
N PRO A 319 -9.55 -15.43 -18.68
CA PRO A 319 -10.19 -14.14 -18.93
C PRO A 319 -9.46 -13.32 -19.99
N GLN A 320 -10.18 -12.65 -20.88
CA GLN A 320 -9.59 -11.78 -21.90
C GLN A 320 -9.54 -10.31 -21.47
N GLU A 321 -10.43 -9.92 -20.56
CA GLU A 321 -10.54 -8.56 -20.05
C GLU A 321 -10.54 -8.58 -18.51
N LEU A 322 -10.04 -7.49 -17.92
CA LEU A 322 -10.03 -7.31 -16.48
C LEU A 322 -11.39 -6.77 -16.03
N ALA A 323 -12.11 -7.55 -15.23
CA ALA A 323 -13.40 -7.15 -14.69
C ALA A 323 -13.61 -7.69 -13.28
N TYR A 324 -14.33 -6.92 -12.47
CA TYR A 324 -14.83 -7.37 -11.18
C TYR A 324 -16.13 -8.14 -11.37
N VAL A 325 -16.24 -9.32 -10.77
CA VAL A 325 -17.42 -10.18 -10.83
C VAL A 325 -18.11 -10.18 -9.45
N PRO A 326 -19.26 -9.49 -9.30
CA PRO A 326 -19.98 -9.45 -8.04
C PRO A 326 -20.57 -10.81 -7.66
N GLY A 327 -20.73 -11.05 -6.36
CA GLY A 327 -21.35 -12.28 -5.84
C GLY A 327 -20.48 -13.54 -5.94
N ALA A 328 -19.32 -13.47 -6.59
CA ALA A 328 -18.30 -14.51 -6.51
C ALA A 328 -17.74 -14.62 -5.08
N ALA A 329 -17.30 -15.82 -4.71
CA ALA A 329 -16.51 -16.01 -3.49
C ALA A 329 -15.28 -15.09 -3.53
N ASP A 330 -14.80 -14.67 -2.36
CA ASP A 330 -13.60 -13.83 -2.23
C ASP A 330 -12.31 -14.62 -2.49
N ALA A 331 -12.19 -15.19 -3.70
CA ALA A 331 -11.06 -16.02 -4.11
C ALA A 331 -9.74 -15.25 -4.00
N ALA A 332 -9.74 -13.96 -4.34
CA ALA A 332 -8.60 -13.06 -4.24
C ALA A 332 -8.27 -12.71 -2.79
N GLY A 333 -9.24 -12.35 -1.96
CA GLY A 333 -8.99 -12.08 -0.55
C GLY A 333 -8.56 -13.32 0.25
N ALA A 334 -8.91 -14.52 -0.21
CA ALA A 334 -8.52 -15.78 0.42
C ALA A 334 -7.05 -16.18 0.15
N VAL A 335 -6.43 -15.70 -0.94
CA VAL A 335 -5.04 -16.02 -1.26
C VAL A 335 -4.10 -15.26 -0.33
N PRO A 336 -3.17 -15.94 0.38
CA PRO A 336 -2.18 -15.27 1.21
C PRO A 336 -1.29 -14.31 0.42
N ALA A 337 -0.97 -13.16 1.02
CA ALA A 337 0.03 -12.25 0.47
C ALA A 337 1.39 -12.96 0.30
N ASP A 338 2.21 -12.47 -0.62
CA ASP A 338 3.52 -13.03 -0.98
C ASP A 338 3.49 -14.42 -1.64
N THR A 339 2.31 -14.98 -1.92
CA THR A 339 2.18 -16.24 -2.66
C THR A 339 2.90 -16.15 -4.00
N SER A 340 3.78 -17.11 -4.27
CA SER A 340 4.53 -17.16 -5.53
C SER A 340 3.62 -17.55 -6.69
N ILE A 341 3.75 -16.83 -7.79
CA ILE A 341 3.06 -17.12 -9.05
C ILE A 341 3.98 -17.99 -9.91
N ALA A 342 3.48 -19.13 -10.37
CA ALA A 342 4.20 -20.03 -11.26
C ALA A 342 3.52 -20.11 -12.64
N ARG A 343 4.27 -20.49 -13.67
CA ARG A 343 3.69 -20.80 -14.98
C ARG A 343 3.12 -22.22 -14.93
N LEU A 344 1.84 -22.38 -15.29
CA LEU A 344 1.16 -23.67 -15.22
C LEU A 344 1.86 -24.70 -16.13
N GLY A 345 2.04 -25.92 -15.63
CA GLY A 345 2.64 -27.02 -16.38
C GLY A 345 4.14 -26.87 -16.71
N ARG A 346 4.81 -25.83 -16.20
CA ARG A 346 6.25 -25.62 -16.43
C ARG A 346 7.01 -25.37 -15.14
N LYS A 347 8.08 -26.15 -14.92
CA LYS A 347 9.04 -25.85 -13.86
C LYS A 347 9.92 -24.67 -14.27
N GLY A 348 10.12 -23.73 -13.36
CA GLY A 348 11.00 -22.61 -13.62
C GLY A 348 10.98 -21.55 -12.53
N ARG A 349 11.66 -20.45 -12.87
CA ARG A 349 11.65 -19.21 -12.11
C ARG A 349 10.20 -18.73 -11.90
N SER A 350 9.87 -18.32 -10.67
CA SER A 350 8.60 -17.66 -10.32
C SER A 350 8.27 -16.52 -11.31
N ALA A 351 7.02 -16.43 -11.77
CA ALA A 351 6.56 -15.36 -12.66
C ALA A 351 6.28 -14.06 -11.91
N GLY A 352 6.08 -14.12 -10.59
CA GLY A 352 5.73 -12.97 -9.77
C GLY A 352 5.33 -13.37 -8.36
N LYS A 353 4.84 -12.38 -7.60
CA LYS A 353 4.28 -12.59 -6.27
C LYS A 353 2.93 -11.89 -6.15
N TYR A 354 1.96 -12.58 -5.59
CA TYR A 354 0.67 -12.01 -5.24
C TYR A 354 0.80 -11.03 -4.08
N LEU A 355 0.04 -9.94 -4.11
CA LEU A 355 0.06 -8.92 -3.06
C LEU A 355 -1.24 -8.94 -2.27
N ARG A 356 -2.34 -8.53 -2.90
CA ARG A 356 -3.64 -8.38 -2.26
C ARG A 356 -4.76 -8.36 -3.30
N GLY A 357 -5.98 -8.71 -2.89
CA GLY A 357 -7.16 -8.62 -3.75
C GLY A 357 -8.46 -8.68 -2.98
N VAL A 358 -9.56 -8.52 -3.71
CA VAL A 358 -10.95 -8.55 -3.26
C VAL A 358 -11.81 -9.19 -4.37
N GLY A 359 -12.70 -10.10 -4.01
CA GLY A 359 -13.50 -10.87 -4.96
C GLY A 359 -12.60 -11.69 -5.87
N ASN A 360 -12.60 -11.36 -7.15
CA ASN A 360 -11.80 -12.01 -8.18
C ASN A 360 -10.66 -11.13 -8.72
N VAL A 361 -10.43 -9.93 -8.18
CA VAL A 361 -9.42 -8.99 -8.68
C VAL A 361 -8.42 -8.59 -7.61
N GLY A 362 -7.23 -8.16 -8.01
CA GLY A 362 -6.20 -7.72 -7.09
C GLY A 362 -4.97 -7.14 -7.78
N LEU A 363 -3.87 -7.10 -7.04
CA LEU A 363 -2.56 -6.69 -7.52
C LEU A 363 -1.52 -7.78 -7.29
N ALA A 364 -0.55 -7.86 -8.20
CA ALA A 364 0.61 -8.72 -8.06
C ALA A 364 1.87 -8.03 -8.60
N LEU A 365 3.01 -8.34 -8.00
CA LEU A 365 4.32 -7.98 -8.53
C LEU A 365 4.70 -8.97 -9.64
N CYS A 366 4.56 -8.54 -10.89
CA CYS A 366 4.69 -9.40 -12.06
C CYS A 366 6.02 -9.17 -12.79
N ARG A 367 6.62 -10.25 -13.29
CA ARG A 367 7.75 -10.18 -14.24
C ARG A 367 7.20 -9.90 -15.63
N LEU A 368 7.53 -8.73 -16.16
CA LEU A 368 6.91 -8.20 -17.38
C LEU A 368 7.15 -9.12 -18.58
N GLU A 369 8.40 -9.52 -18.82
CA GLU A 369 8.82 -10.43 -19.91
C GLU A 369 8.21 -11.85 -19.83
N THR A 370 7.64 -12.21 -18.68
CA THR A 370 7.12 -13.55 -18.41
C THR A 370 5.60 -13.57 -18.48
N MET A 371 4.93 -12.59 -17.87
CA MET A 371 3.48 -12.53 -17.72
C MET A 371 2.79 -11.61 -18.73
N THR A 372 3.55 -10.82 -19.50
CA THR A 372 2.99 -9.82 -20.42
C THR A 372 3.76 -9.77 -21.73
N GLY A 373 3.11 -9.26 -22.77
CA GLY A 373 3.74 -8.98 -24.06
C GLY A 373 4.51 -7.65 -24.12
N LEU A 374 4.83 -7.02 -22.98
CA LEU A 374 5.61 -5.79 -22.96
C LEU A 374 7.07 -6.05 -23.37
N VAL A 375 7.58 -5.24 -24.29
CA VAL A 375 8.98 -5.24 -24.67
C VAL A 375 9.72 -4.23 -23.79
N LEU A 376 10.77 -4.68 -23.11
CA LEU A 376 11.54 -3.82 -22.23
C LEU A 376 12.59 -3.01 -23.03
N PRO A 377 12.95 -1.80 -22.58
CA PRO A 377 13.95 -0.98 -23.27
C PRO A 377 15.28 -1.73 -23.47
N GLY A 378 15.79 -1.72 -24.71
CA GLY A 378 17.04 -2.36 -25.07
C GLY A 378 16.97 -3.88 -25.27
N GLU A 379 15.77 -4.49 -25.20
CA GLU A 379 15.57 -5.92 -25.45
C GLU A 379 14.82 -6.16 -26.76
N THR A 380 15.18 -7.20 -27.50
CA THR A 380 14.39 -7.65 -28.64
C THR A 380 13.15 -8.39 -28.16
N ALA A 381 12.07 -8.36 -28.95
CA ALA A 381 10.77 -8.98 -28.64
C ALA A 381 10.79 -10.52 -28.52
N VAL A 382 11.97 -11.14 -28.43
CA VAL A 382 12.17 -12.58 -28.18
C VAL A 382 11.98 -12.88 -26.68
N GLY A 383 10.85 -12.42 -26.13
CA GLY A 383 10.49 -12.62 -24.73
C GLY A 383 10.08 -14.06 -24.46
N SER A 384 10.19 -14.47 -23.19
CA SER A 384 9.68 -15.76 -22.70
C SER A 384 8.14 -15.86 -22.67
N TYR A 385 7.45 -14.81 -23.11
CA TYR A 385 6.01 -14.66 -23.04
C TYR A 385 5.31 -15.40 -24.19
N ASN A 386 4.28 -16.16 -23.86
CA ASN A 386 3.33 -16.71 -24.80
C ASN A 386 1.92 -16.33 -24.32
N PRO A 387 1.07 -15.73 -25.16
CA PRO A 387 -0.31 -15.39 -24.78
C PRO A 387 -1.16 -16.57 -24.30
N ALA A 388 -0.79 -17.80 -24.67
CA ALA A 388 -1.45 -19.03 -24.21
C ALA A 388 -0.90 -19.58 -22.88
N ASP A 389 0.16 -18.99 -22.33
CA ASP A 389 0.68 -19.42 -21.02
C ASP A 389 -0.29 -18.99 -19.91
N GLU A 390 -0.71 -19.97 -19.12
CA GLU A 390 -1.49 -19.74 -17.90
C GLU A 390 -0.57 -19.68 -16.67
N PHE A 391 -1.03 -19.00 -15.63
CA PHE A 391 -0.31 -18.89 -14.36
C PHE A 391 -1.17 -19.36 -13.21
N VAL A 392 -0.50 -19.91 -12.20
CA VAL A 392 -1.14 -20.56 -11.05
C VAL A 392 -0.48 -20.12 -9.75
N MET A 393 -1.29 -20.07 -8.70
CA MET A 393 -0.87 -19.89 -7.32
C MET A 393 -1.33 -21.10 -6.53
N GLU A 394 -0.38 -21.79 -5.90
CA GLU A 394 -0.63 -23.05 -5.21
C GLU A 394 0.02 -23.01 -3.83
N GLN A 395 -0.69 -23.53 -2.85
CA GLN A 395 -0.16 -23.86 -1.54
C GLN A 395 -0.53 -25.30 -1.23
N GLN A 396 0.48 -26.12 -0.90
CA GLN A 396 0.23 -27.48 -0.46
C GLN A 396 -0.50 -27.47 0.88
N PRO A 397 -1.47 -28.38 1.10
CA PRO A 397 -2.09 -28.53 2.41
C PRO A 397 -1.04 -28.89 3.46
N GLY A 398 -1.25 -28.42 4.69
CA GLY A 398 -0.40 -28.78 5.82
C GLY A 398 -0.49 -30.27 6.14
N GLU A 399 0.33 -30.74 7.08
CA GLU A 399 0.36 -32.15 7.51
C GLU A 399 -1.02 -32.65 7.99
N ASP A 400 -1.86 -31.75 8.51
CA ASP A 400 -3.24 -32.03 8.95
C ASP A 400 -4.26 -32.08 7.79
N GLY A 401 -3.81 -31.99 6.54
CA GLY A 401 -4.65 -32.00 5.32
C GLY A 401 -5.42 -30.71 5.05
N ASN A 402 -5.28 -29.68 5.90
CA ASN A 402 -6.01 -28.42 5.79
C ASN A 402 -5.15 -27.29 5.21
N GLY A 403 -5.81 -26.30 4.59
CA GLY A 403 -5.17 -25.03 4.17
C GLY A 403 -4.47 -25.04 2.81
N GLY A 404 -4.63 -26.10 2.01
CA GLY A 404 -4.16 -26.11 0.63
C GLY A 404 -5.12 -25.36 -0.30
N PHE A 405 -4.59 -24.71 -1.32
CA PHE A 405 -5.39 -24.11 -2.39
C PHE A 405 -4.63 -24.16 -3.72
N SER A 406 -5.38 -24.11 -4.81
CA SER A 406 -4.87 -23.91 -6.17
C SER A 406 -5.84 -23.02 -6.92
N VAL A 407 -5.35 -21.92 -7.46
CA VAL A 407 -6.16 -20.97 -8.25
C VAL A 407 -5.34 -20.42 -9.41
N LYS A 408 -6.00 -20.16 -10.54
CA LYS A 408 -5.34 -19.54 -11.70
C LYS A 408 -5.39 -18.03 -11.60
N ILE A 409 -4.40 -17.38 -12.21
CA ILE A 409 -4.22 -15.93 -12.17
C ILE A 409 -3.78 -15.40 -13.53
N LYS A 410 -4.33 -14.25 -13.94
CA LYS A 410 -3.90 -13.53 -15.13
C LYS A 410 -3.56 -12.09 -14.80
N ALA A 411 -2.43 -11.61 -15.31
CA ALA A 411 -2.04 -10.21 -15.20
C ALA A 411 -2.50 -9.42 -16.43
N PHE A 412 -2.88 -8.17 -16.20
CA PHE A 412 -3.29 -7.22 -17.22
C PHE A 412 -2.38 -6.00 -17.17
N VAL A 413 -2.17 -5.36 -18.32
CA VAL A 413 -1.35 -4.15 -18.41
C VAL A 413 -2.26 -2.97 -18.71
N PRO A 414 -2.50 -2.07 -17.74
CA PRO A 414 -3.29 -0.87 -17.97
C PRO A 414 -2.71 -0.02 -19.09
N GLU A 415 -3.58 0.64 -19.85
CA GLU A 415 -3.18 1.47 -20.98
C GLU A 415 -2.27 2.63 -20.55
N TRP A 416 -2.57 3.28 -19.43
CA TRP A 416 -1.73 4.35 -18.87
C TRP A 416 -0.31 3.88 -18.53
N LEU A 417 -0.15 2.62 -18.13
CA LEU A 417 1.15 2.04 -17.81
C LEU A 417 1.94 1.75 -19.10
N ARG A 418 1.28 1.27 -20.16
CA ARG A 418 1.89 1.09 -21.49
C ARG A 418 2.43 2.42 -22.01
N GLN A 419 1.55 3.42 -22.09
CA GLN A 419 1.89 4.76 -22.57
C GLN A 419 3.02 5.40 -21.75
N GLY A 420 2.96 5.26 -20.41
CA GLY A 420 3.99 5.78 -19.53
C GLY A 420 5.36 5.10 -19.74
N LEU A 421 5.39 3.80 -20.02
CA LEU A 421 6.64 3.09 -20.34
C LEU A 421 7.20 3.48 -21.71
N ASP A 422 6.33 3.65 -22.71
CA ASP A 422 6.73 4.06 -24.06
C ASP A 422 7.32 5.47 -24.04
N GLN A 423 6.70 6.40 -23.31
CA GLN A 423 7.21 7.77 -23.11
C GLN A 423 8.56 7.83 -22.40
N GLN A 424 8.86 6.87 -21.52
CA GLN A 424 10.17 6.80 -20.86
C GLN A 424 11.28 6.19 -21.74
N SER A 425 10.91 5.53 -22.84
CA SER A 425 11.83 4.86 -23.77
C SER A 425 12.36 5.81 -24.86
N HIS A 426 11.74 6.98 -25.00
CA HIS A 426 12.14 8.10 -25.85
C HIS A 426 12.70 9.24 -24.99
#